data_AF-A0A941UZA6-F1
#
_entry.id   AF-A0A941UZA6-F1
#
_cell.length_a   1.000
_cell.length_b   1.000
_cell.length_c   1.000
_cell.angle_alpha   90.00
_cell.angle_beta   90.00
_cell.angle_gamma   90.00
#
_symmetry.space_group_name_H-M   'P 1'
#
loop_
_entity.id
_entity.type
_entity.pdbx_description
1 polymer ?
#
loop_
_entity_poly.entity_id
_entity_poly.type
_entity_poly.pdbx_seq_one_letter_code
_entity_poly.pdbx_strand_id
1 'polypeptide(L)'
;MRRWGADGAPRLFVLHGWMDVGASFQFVVDALEGEWQVIAPDWRGFGESEWTGRPYWFPDYLADLDALLARYSSDEPARLVGASM
;
A
#
# COMPACT_ATOMS: atom_id res chain seq x y z
N MET A 1 3.46 -2.81 7.75
CA MET A 1 2.40 -2.34 6.82
C MET A 1 1.41 -1.51 7.60
N ARG A 2 1.12 -0.28 7.13
CA ARG A 2 0.18 0.61 7.82
C ARG A 2 -1.25 0.34 7.38
N ARG A 3 -2.14 0.45 8.36
CA ARG A 3 -3.57 0.24 8.19
C ARG A 3 -4.34 1.21 9.07
N TRP A 4 -5.36 1.83 8.49
CA TRP A 4 -6.32 2.68 9.18
C TRP A 4 -7.74 2.20 8.88
N GLY A 5 -8.71 2.63 9.68
CA GLY A 5 -10.11 2.28 9.50
C GLY A 5 -10.49 0.91 10.09
N ALA A 6 -11.80 0.61 10.07
CA ALA A 6 -12.37 -0.57 10.71
C ALA A 6 -12.12 -1.86 9.90
N ASP A 7 -12.09 -3.00 10.59
CA ASP A 7 -11.74 -4.31 10.00
C ASP A 7 -12.70 -4.82 8.91
N GLY A 8 -13.94 -4.33 8.89
CA GLY A 8 -14.96 -4.67 7.88
C GLY A 8 -15.28 -3.55 6.88
N ALA A 9 -14.58 -2.42 6.93
CA ALA A 9 -14.78 -1.35 5.95
C ALA A 9 -14.22 -1.77 4.58
N PRO A 10 -14.75 -1.23 3.46
CA PRO A 10 -14.21 -1.48 2.14
C PRO A 10 -12.72 -1.14 2.08
N ARG A 11 -11.91 -2.03 1.49
CA ARG A 11 -10.46 -1.85 1.41
C ARG A 11 -10.08 -0.87 0.30
N LEU A 12 -9.10 -0.01 0.62
CA LEU A 12 -8.45 0.90 -0.32
C LEU A 12 -6.93 0.78 -0.15
N PHE A 13 -6.23 0.31 -1.18
CA PHE A 13 -4.78 0.24 -1.17
C PHE A 13 -4.21 1.54 -1.71
N VAL A 14 -3.37 2.20 -0.92
CA VAL A 14 -2.77 3.49 -1.27
C VAL A 14 -1.26 3.30 -1.38
N LEU A 15 -0.75 3.42 -2.60
CA LEU A 15 0.60 3.02 -2.99
C LEU A 15 1.44 4.27 -3.25
N HIS A 16 2.49 4.45 -2.46
CA HIS A 16 3.41 5.58 -2.60
C HIS A 16 4.31 5.45 -3.83
N GLY A 17 4.88 6.56 -4.27
CA GLY A 17 5.85 6.61 -5.37
C GLY A 17 7.30 6.50 -4.91
N TRP A 18 8.22 6.71 -5.86
CA TRP A 18 9.65 6.74 -5.57
C TRP A 18 10.00 7.84 -4.55
N MET A 19 10.90 7.52 -3.61
CA MET A 19 11.37 8.41 -2.53
C MET A 19 10.27 8.88 -1.56
N ASP A 20 9.18 8.13 -1.43
CA ASP A 20 8.13 8.37 -0.44
C ASP A 20 7.92 7.14 0.46
N VAL A 21 6.97 7.21 1.40
CA VAL A 21 6.58 6.14 2.33
C VAL A 21 5.07 6.12 2.51
N GLY A 22 4.48 4.97 2.82
CA GLY A 22 3.04 4.82 3.07
C GLY A 22 2.52 5.68 4.22
N ALA A 23 3.39 6.13 5.14
CA ALA A 23 3.02 7.06 6.21
C ALA A 23 2.63 8.45 5.70
N SER A 24 3.09 8.87 4.51
CA SER A 24 2.84 10.21 3.97
C SER A 24 1.35 10.47 3.71
N PHE A 25 0.56 9.40 3.56
CA PHE A 25 -0.87 9.47 3.30
C PHE A 25 -1.75 9.76 4.51
N GLN A 26 -1.20 10.05 5.70
CA GLN A 26 -2.01 10.33 6.89
C GLN A 26 -3.08 11.40 6.64
N PHE A 27 -2.75 12.51 5.96
CA PHE A 27 -3.72 13.55 5.65
C PHE A 27 -4.81 13.11 4.67
N VAL A 28 -4.49 12.18 3.76
CA VAL A 28 -5.50 11.58 2.86
C VAL A 28 -6.42 10.67 3.65
N VAL A 29 -5.87 9.86 4.56
CA VAL A 29 -6.64 9.00 5.47
C VAL A 29 -7.60 9.84 6.32
N ASP A 30 -7.12 10.94 6.89
CA ASP A 30 -7.94 11.84 7.71
C ASP A 30 -9.11 12.41 6.90
N ALA A 31 -8.87 12.77 5.63
CA ALA A 31 -9.89 13.29 4.72
C ALA A 31 -10.90 12.23 4.22
N LEU A 32 -10.61 10.94 4.38
CA LEU A 32 -11.53 9.85 4.05
C LEU A 32 -12.50 9.51 5.19
N GLU A 33 -12.41 10.22 6.32
CA GLU A 33 -13.34 10.18 7.46
C GLU A 33 -13.66 8.77 8.01
N GLY A 34 -12.75 7.81 7.80
CA GLY A 34 -12.89 6.44 8.29
C GLY A 34 -13.88 5.57 7.50
N GLU A 35 -14.34 6.01 6.34
CA GLU A 35 -15.22 5.22 5.45
C GLU A 35 -14.51 3.98 4.87
N TRP A 36 -13.19 4.04 4.79
CA TRP A 36 -12.34 3.02 4.16
C TRP A 36 -11.42 2.36 5.17
N GLN A 37 -11.14 1.08 4.93
CA GLN A 37 -9.96 0.44 5.46
C GLN A 37 -8.78 0.76 4.53
N VAL A 38 -8.01 1.80 4.89
CA VAL A 38 -6.85 2.19 4.11
C VAL A 38 -5.67 1.29 4.44
N ILE A 39 -5.08 0.68 3.43
CA ILE A 39 -3.88 -0.15 3.52
C ILE A 39 -2.76 0.55 2.74
N ALA A 40 -1.77 1.09 3.44
CA ALA A 40 -0.59 1.71 2.83
C ALA A 40 0.67 0.91 3.16
N PRO A 41 1.12 0.01 2.27
CA PRO A 41 2.40 -0.65 2.41
C PRO A 41 3.54 0.32 2.07
N ASP A 42 4.71 0.07 2.65
CA ASP A 42 5.97 0.61 2.13
C ASP A 42 6.52 -0.39 1.11
N TRP A 43 6.91 0.07 -0.07
CA TRP A 43 7.56 -0.78 -1.05
C TRP A 43 8.88 -1.35 -0.51
N ARG A 44 9.32 -2.50 -1.02
CA ARG A 44 10.62 -3.07 -0.66
C ARG A 44 11.73 -2.02 -0.77
N GLY A 45 12.59 -1.93 0.24
CA GLY A 45 13.64 -0.91 0.30
C GLY A 45 13.17 0.51 0.62
N PHE A 46 11.92 0.72 1.03
CA PHE A 46 11.40 2.01 1.50
C PHE A 46 10.81 1.89 2.91
N GLY A 47 10.76 3.02 3.62
CA GLY A 47 10.09 3.13 4.92
C GLY A 47 10.52 2.04 5.91
N GLU A 48 9.56 1.29 6.42
CA GLU A 48 9.77 0.18 7.36
C GLU A 48 9.99 -1.18 6.68
N SER A 49 9.97 -1.23 5.34
CA SER A 49 10.21 -2.47 4.60
C SER A 49 11.70 -2.78 4.49
N GLU A 50 12.01 -4.08 4.45
CA GLU A 50 13.39 -4.57 4.43
C GLU A 50 14.15 -4.16 3.16
N TRP A 51 15.46 -3.92 3.33
CA TRP A 51 16.39 -3.65 2.25
C TRP A 51 17.10 -4.93 1.84
N THR A 52 16.94 -5.33 0.57
CA THR A 52 17.44 -6.63 0.07
C THR A 52 18.91 -6.59 -0.35
N GLY A 53 19.56 -5.43 -0.29
CA GLY A 53 20.97 -5.25 -0.68
C GLY A 53 21.26 -5.45 -2.18
N ARG A 54 20.24 -5.50 -3.03
CA ARG A 54 20.34 -5.62 -4.49
C ARG A 54 19.45 -4.59 -5.20
N PRO A 55 19.70 -4.29 -6.48
CA PRO A 55 18.81 -3.44 -7.27
C PRO A 55 17.39 -3.99 -7.34
N TYR A 56 16.42 -3.08 -7.34
CA TYR A 56 15.00 -3.37 -7.53
C TYR A 56 14.56 -3.00 -8.95
N TRP A 57 13.73 -3.83 -9.55
CA TRP A 57 13.15 -3.60 -10.86
C TRP A 57 11.63 -3.55 -10.78
N PHE A 58 10.96 -2.94 -11.77
CA PHE A 58 9.49 -2.83 -11.77
C PHE A 58 8.74 -4.16 -11.51
N PRO A 59 9.17 -5.31 -12.08
CA PRO A 59 8.53 -6.59 -11.76
C PRO A 59 8.61 -7.00 -10.29
N ASP A 60 9.63 -6.56 -9.56
CA ASP A 60 9.76 -6.83 -8.13
C ASP A 60 8.62 -6.18 -7.32
N TYR A 61 8.28 -4.92 -7.65
CA TYR A 61 7.18 -4.19 -7.01
C TYR A 61 5.81 -4.74 -7.44
N LEU A 62 5.68 -5.17 -8.70
CA LEU A 62 4.46 -5.83 -9.16
C LEU A 62 4.22 -7.16 -8.42
N ALA A 63 5.28 -7.94 -8.19
CA ALA A 63 5.19 -9.18 -7.42
C ALA A 63 4.82 -8.92 -5.95
N ASP A 64 5.34 -7.85 -5.33
CA ASP A 64 4.90 -7.44 -3.99
C ASP A 64 3.42 -7.08 -3.97
N LEU A 65 2.96 -6.30 -4.96
CA LEU A 65 1.56 -5.92 -5.06
C LEU A 65 0.67 -7.15 -5.26
N ASP A 66 1.04 -8.07 -6.14
CA ASP A 66 0.31 -9.32 -6.38
C ASP A 66 0.18 -10.14 -5.08
N ALA A 67 1.28 -10.31 -4.34
CA ALA A 67 1.27 -11.01 -3.06
C ALA A 67 0.39 -10.31 -2.01
N LEU A 68 0.41 -8.98 -1.95
CA LEU A 68 -0.45 -8.19 -1.07
C LEU A 68 -1.93 -8.36 -1.43
N LEU A 69 -2.28 -8.27 -2.71
CA LEU A 69 -3.66 -8.41 -3.17
C LEU A 69 -4.18 -9.83 -2.95
N ALA A 70 -3.37 -10.86 -3.22
CA ALA A 70 -3.70 -12.24 -2.91
C ALA A 70 -3.97 -12.45 -1.41
N ARG A 71 -3.33 -11.68 -0.53
CA ARG A 71 -3.49 -11.79 0.92
C ARG A 71 -4.70 -11.02 1.49
N TYR A 72 -5.05 -9.89 0.88
CA TYR A 72 -6.01 -8.94 1.45
C TYR A 72 -7.24 -8.69 0.59
N SER A 73 -7.25 -9.11 -0.68
CA SER A 73 -8.31 -8.87 -1.66
C SER A 73 -8.49 -10.07 -2.59
N SER A 74 -8.32 -11.31 -2.08
CA SER A 74 -8.41 -12.54 -2.88
C SER A 74 -9.78 -12.80 -3.49
N ASP A 75 -10.82 -12.22 -2.90
CA ASP A 75 -12.23 -12.55 -3.10
C ASP A 75 -13.04 -11.35 -3.65
N GLU A 76 -12.37 -10.22 -3.91
CA GLU A 76 -12.98 -9.01 -4.46
C GLU A 76 -11.98 -8.21 -5.32
N PRO A 77 -12.44 -7.47 -6.35
CA PRO A 77 -11.58 -6.56 -7.10
C PRO A 77 -10.92 -5.52 -6.19
N ALA A 78 -9.60 -5.36 -6.35
CA ALA A 78 -8.84 -4.39 -5.56
C ALA A 78 -9.14 -2.94 -5.99
N ARG A 79 -9.28 -2.05 -5.00
CA ARG A 79 -9.34 -0.60 -5.21
C ARG A 79 -7.96 -0.01 -4.92
N LEU A 80 -7.35 0.59 -5.93
CA LEU A 80 -5.97 1.07 -5.87
C LEU A 80 -5.92 2.59 -6.10
N VAL A 81 -5.09 3.27 -5.30
CA VAL A 81 -4.60 4.63 -5.56
C VAL A 81 -3.08 4.54 -5.66
N GLY A 82 -2.51 5.02 -6.76
CA GLY A 82 -1.06 5.06 -6.97
C GLY A 82 -0.54 6.47 -7.14
N ALA A 83 0.53 6.83 -6.44
CA ALA A 83 1.13 8.15 -6.46
C ALA A 83 2.49 8.15 -7.19
N SER A 84 2.47 8.15 -8.53
CA SER A 84 3.68 8.06 -9.37
C SER A 84 4.54 6.81 -9.06
N MET A 85 5.59 6.57 -9.84
CA MET A 85 6.63 5.58 -9.54
C MET A 85 7.91 5.93 -10.28
#